data_AF-A0A0A1DXJ1-F1
#
_entry.id   AF-A0A0A1DXJ1-F1
#
_cell.length_a   1.000
_cell.length_b   1.000
_cell.length_c   1.000
_cell.angle_alpha   90.00
_cell.angle_beta   90.00
_cell.angle_gamma   90.00
#
_symmetry.space_group_name_H-M   'P 1'
#
loop_
_entity.id
_entity.type
_entity.pdbx_description
1 polymer ?
#
loop_
_entity_poly.entity_id
_entity_poly.type
_entity_poly.pdbx_seq_one_letter_code
_entity_poly.pdbx_strand_id
1 'polypeptide(L)'
;MINFLEAVKHQLHQFVETGHSKPVHLMQNQLINDIYHAIDHNQMVMLTSNQKTYKGYINRYDRERQAIFIEQDKIISMIELKEIKRLKIISQRG
;
A
#
# COMPACT_ATOMS: atom_id res chain seq x y z
N MET A 1 -30.90 15.82 -5.34
CA MET A 1 -30.14 15.07 -4.31
C MET A 1 -29.89 13.69 -4.88
N ILE A 2 -28.68 13.41 -5.37
CA ILE A 2 -28.36 12.08 -5.93
C ILE A 2 -28.38 11.10 -4.75
N ASN A 3 -29.23 10.08 -4.84
CA ASN A 3 -29.28 9.00 -3.87
C ASN A 3 -27.89 8.35 -3.83
N PHE A 4 -27.30 8.21 -2.65
CA PHE A 4 -25.98 7.60 -2.47
C PHE A 4 -25.84 6.27 -3.23
N LEU A 5 -26.94 5.50 -3.28
CA LEU A 5 -27.01 4.26 -4.02
C LEU A 5 -26.85 4.42 -5.54
N GLU A 6 -27.41 5.49 -6.11
CA GLU A 6 -27.27 5.82 -7.54
C GLU A 6 -25.85 6.31 -7.86
N ALA A 7 -25.21 7.05 -6.95
CA ALA A 7 -23.80 7.44 -7.10
C ALA A 7 -22.86 6.23 -7.10
N VAL A 8 -23.07 5.28 -6.17
CA VAL A 8 -22.30 4.03 -6.10
C VAL A 8 -22.53 3.17 -7.35
N LYS A 9 -23.78 3.08 -7.81
CA LYS A 9 -24.13 2.34 -9.03
C LYS A 9 -23.48 2.94 -10.27
N HIS A 10 -23.47 4.27 -10.40
CA HIS A 10 -22.80 4.95 -11.51
C HIS A 10 -21.28 4.72 -11.49
N GLN A 11 -20.65 4.73 -10.32
CA GLN A 11 -19.22 4.42 -10.18
C GLN A 11 -18.91 2.96 -10.54
N LEU A 12 -19.75 2.02 -10.12
CA LEU A 12 -19.63 0.61 -10.50
C LEU A 12 -19.87 0.38 -12.00
N HIS A 13 -20.85 1.07 -12.60
CA HIS A 13 -21.14 0.97 -14.02
C HIS A 13 -19.97 1.48 -14.88
N GLN A 14 -19.43 2.65 -14.53
CA GLN A 14 -18.20 3.20 -15.12
C GLN A 14 -17.00 2.24 -14.98
N PHE A 15 -16.89 1.54 -13.84
CA PHE A 15 -15.84 0.55 -13.60
C PHE A 15 -15.98 -0.68 -14.52
N VAL A 16 -17.20 -1.16 -14.76
CA VAL A 16 -17.48 -2.33 -15.62
C VAL A 16 -17.36 -1.98 -17.10
N GLU A 17 -17.88 -0.84 -17.53
CA GLU A 17 -17.87 -0.41 -18.94
C GLU A 17 -16.48 -0.06 -19.46
N THR A 18 -15.61 0.46 -18.59
CA THR A 18 -14.30 0.93 -19.04
C THR A 18 -13.31 -0.20 -19.29
N GLY A 19 -13.52 -1.44 -18.80
CA GLY A 19 -12.70 -2.64 -19.11
C GLY A 19 -11.17 -2.50 -18.91
N HIS A 20 -10.70 -1.35 -18.43
CA HIS A 20 -9.33 -0.88 -18.39
C HIS A 20 -8.92 -0.46 -16.98
N SER A 21 -9.63 -0.92 -15.94
CA SER A 21 -8.99 -1.00 -14.63
C SER A 21 -7.91 -2.06 -14.73
N LYS A 22 -6.72 -1.63 -15.15
CA LYS A 22 -5.51 -2.46 -15.17
C LYS A 22 -5.47 -3.17 -13.82
N PRO A 23 -5.33 -4.51 -13.77
CA PRO A 23 -5.29 -5.28 -12.51
C PRO A 23 -4.22 -4.77 -11.53
N VAL A 24 -3.24 -4.01 -12.04
CA VAL A 24 -2.26 -3.22 -11.30
C VAL A 24 -2.89 -2.30 -10.24
N HIS A 25 -4.01 -1.64 -10.52
CA HIS A 25 -4.60 -0.67 -9.57
C HIS A 25 -5.17 -1.33 -8.32
N LEU A 26 -5.77 -2.52 -8.43
CA LEU A 26 -6.32 -3.24 -7.27
C LEU A 26 -5.20 -3.75 -6.35
N MET A 27 -4.13 -4.30 -6.93
CA MET A 27 -2.93 -4.73 -6.18
C MET A 27 -2.17 -3.55 -5.57
N GLN A 28 -2.09 -2.43 -6.28
CA GLN A 28 -1.51 -1.19 -5.75
C GLN A 28 -2.35 -0.65 -4.58
N ASN A 29 -3.68 -0.69 -4.67
CA ASN A 29 -4.56 -0.30 -3.57
C ASN A 29 -4.39 -1.20 -2.34
N GLN A 30 -4.22 -2.51 -2.52
CA GLN A 30 -3.92 -3.42 -1.41
C GLN A 30 -2.58 -3.08 -0.75
N LEU A 31 -1.52 -2.90 -1.53
CA LEU A 31 -0.21 -2.51 -1.00
C LEU A 31 -0.28 -1.19 -0.22
N ILE A 32 -0.96 -0.18 -0.76
CA ILE A 32 -1.15 1.11 -0.08
C ILE A 32 -1.94 0.93 1.24
N ASN A 33 -3.00 0.13 1.23
CA ASN A 33 -3.77 -0.16 2.44
C ASN A 33 -2.93 -0.87 3.50
N ASP A 34 -2.12 -1.86 3.11
CA ASP A 34 -1.22 -2.56 4.03
C ASP A 34 -0.15 -1.62 4.60
N ILE A 35 0.34 -0.67 3.81
CA ILE A 35 1.28 0.37 4.26
C ILE A 35 0.62 1.26 5.32
N TYR A 36 -0.57 1.79 5.06
CA TYR A 36 -1.29 2.60 6.04
C TYR A 36 -1.60 1.79 7.31
N HIS A 37 -2.06 0.55 7.15
CA HIS A 37 -2.33 -0.32 8.30
C HIS A 37 -1.07 -0.53 9.16
N ALA A 38 0.08 -0.76 8.53
CA ALA A 38 1.34 -0.92 9.24
C ALA A 38 1.80 0.35 9.96
N ILE A 39 1.61 1.53 9.35
CA ILE A 39 1.93 2.83 9.95
C ILE A 39 1.00 3.09 11.15
N ASP A 40 -0.31 3.01 10.96
CA ASP A 40 -1.32 3.37 11.96
C ASP A 40 -1.22 2.49 13.21
N HIS A 41 -0.87 1.21 13.03
CA HIS A 41 -0.74 0.26 14.13
C HIS A 41 0.71 0.07 14.59
N ASN A 42 1.65 0.87 14.08
CA ASN A 42 3.08 0.76 14.34
C ASN A 42 3.58 -0.70 14.27
N GLN A 43 3.19 -1.40 13.20
CA GLN A 43 3.50 -2.82 13.03
C GLN A 43 4.80 -3.01 12.27
N MET A 44 5.57 -4.02 12.70
CA MET A 44 6.76 -4.43 11.99
C MET A 44 6.37 -5.10 10.67
N VAL A 45 7.09 -4.79 9.61
CA VAL A 45 6.89 -5.39 8.29
C VAL A 45 8.16 -6.10 7.83
N MET A 46 7.97 -7.09 6.98
CA MET A 46 9.02 -7.63 6.12
C MET A 46 8.71 -7.23 4.69
N LEU A 47 9.64 -6.51 4.07
CA LEU A 47 9.48 -5.92 2.75
C LEU A 47 10.60 -6.41 1.84
N THR A 48 10.28 -6.85 0.63
CA THR A 48 11.29 -7.19 -0.39
C THR A 48 11.22 -6.19 -1.53
N SER A 49 12.33 -5.49 -1.76
CA SER A 49 12.52 -4.55 -2.87
C SER A 49 13.90 -4.75 -3.51
N ASN A 50 13.97 -4.81 -4.84
CA ASN A 50 15.22 -4.93 -5.60
C ASN A 50 16.24 -5.96 -5.03
N GLN A 51 15.77 -7.18 -4.76
CA GLN A 51 16.55 -8.29 -4.17
C GLN A 51 17.06 -8.05 -2.73
N LYS A 52 16.72 -6.92 -2.11
CA LYS A 52 16.96 -6.65 -0.69
C LYS A 52 15.69 -6.93 0.10
N THR A 53 15.88 -7.47 1.31
CA THR A 53 14.80 -7.64 2.28
C THR A 53 15.05 -6.71 3.45
N TYR A 54 14.03 -5.93 3.80
CA TYR A 54 14.01 -5.03 4.93
C TYR A 54 13.07 -5.61 5.98
N LYS A 55 13.47 -5.50 7.25
CA LYS A 55 12.64 -5.89 8.40
C LYS A 55 12.65 -4.72 9.37
N GLY A 56 11.53 -4.01 9.45
CA GLY A 56 11.49 -2.73 10.16
C GLY A 56 10.09 -2.17 10.26
N TYR A 57 9.99 -0.92 10.70
CA TYR A 57 8.74 -0.18 10.80
C TYR A 57 8.65 0.83 9.67
N ILE A 58 7.48 0.96 9.05
CA ILE A 58 7.26 2.01 8.06
C ILE A 58 6.93 3.29 8.81
N ASN A 59 7.77 4.31 8.68
CA ASN A 59 7.58 5.58 9.36
C ASN A 59 6.56 6.46 8.65
N ARG A 60 6.57 6.48 7.31
CA ARG A 60 5.61 7.22 6.49
C ARG A 60 5.56 6.72 5.05
N TYR A 61 4.44 7.02 4.40
CA TYR A 61 4.27 6.95 2.96
C TYR A 61 4.23 8.35 2.35
N ASP A 62 5.09 8.61 1.37
CA ASP A 62 5.12 9.83 0.58
C ASP A 62 4.39 9.59 -0.75
N ARG A 63 3.18 10.17 -0.85
CA ARG A 63 2.32 10.03 -2.04
C ARG A 63 2.88 10.76 -3.26
N GLU A 64 3.59 11.87 -3.08
CA GLU A 64 4.14 12.62 -4.22
C GLU A 64 5.28 11.82 -4.86
N ARG A 65 6.16 11.25 -4.03
CA ARG A 65 7.29 10.42 -4.49
C ARG A 65 6.91 8.98 -4.81
N GLN A 66 5.70 8.56 -4.48
CA GLN A 66 5.30 7.14 -4.53
C GLN A 66 6.34 6.26 -3.83
N ALA A 67 6.71 6.62 -2.59
CA ALA A 67 7.79 5.95 -1.84
C ALA A 67 7.45 5.82 -0.34
N ILE A 68 8.01 4.79 0.30
CA ILE A 68 7.92 4.60 1.74
C ILE A 68 9.28 4.83 2.41
N PHE A 69 9.24 5.21 3.67
CA PHE A 69 10.43 5.29 4.52
C PHE A 69 10.34 4.19 5.58
N ILE A 70 11.25 3.22 5.51
CA ILE A 70 11.33 2.13 6.47
C ILE A 70 12.51 2.34 7.41
N GLU A 71 12.26 2.23 8.70
CA GLU A 71 13.27 2.28 9.75
C GLU A 71 13.62 0.85 10.20
N GLN A 72 14.91 0.53 10.12
CA GLN A 72 15.49 -0.73 10.60
C GLN A 72 16.78 -0.39 11.35
N ASP A 73 16.89 -0.83 12.61
CA ASP A 73 18.09 -0.62 13.43
C ASP A 73 18.55 0.86 13.48
N LYS A 74 17.59 1.79 13.59
CA LYS A 74 17.78 3.26 13.55
C LYS A 74 18.26 3.82 12.20
N ILE A 75 18.30 3.00 11.15
CA ILE A 75 18.62 3.43 9.78
C ILE A 75 17.32 3.58 9.00
N ILE A 76 17.12 4.75 8.40
CA ILE A 76 15.96 5.04 7.54
C ILE A 76 16.35 4.82 6.08
N SER A 77 15.63 3.91 5.41
CA SER A 77 15.76 3.68 3.97
C SER A 77 14.52 4.19 3.24
N MET A 78 14.73 4.90 2.12
CA MET A 78 13.66 5.29 1.20
C MET A 78 13.52 4.22 0.12
N ILE A 79 12.30 3.75 -0.12
CA ILE A 79 12.00 2.69 -1.10
C ILE A 79 10.82 3.12 -1.95
N GLU A 80 11.02 3.17 -3.26
CA GLU A 80 9.94 3.47 -4.19
C GLU A 80 8.94 2.32 -4.28
N LEU A 81 7.65 2.63 -4.34
CA LEU A 81 6.57 1.63 -4.40
C LEU A 81 6.73 0.69 -5.60
N LYS A 82 7.21 1.20 -6.74
CA LYS A 82 7.42 0.40 -7.95
C LYS A 82 8.46 -0.70 -7.79
N GLU A 83 9.33 -0.58 -6.79
CA GLU A 83 10.39 -1.55 -6.50
C GLU A 83 9.95 -2.61 -5.48
N ILE A 84 8.83 -2.37 -4.78
CA ILE A 84 8.27 -3.29 -3.81
C ILE A 84 7.67 -4.48 -4.53
N LYS A 85 8.29 -5.65 -4.34
CA LYS A 85 7.79 -6.92 -4.86
C LYS A 85 6.83 -7.60 -3.89
N ARG A 86 7.03 -7.40 -2.59
CA ARG A 86 6.24 -8.02 -1.53
C ARG A 86 6.34 -7.22 -0.25
N LEU A 87 5.20 -7.03 0.41
CA LEU A 87 5.11 -6.53 1.78
C LEU A 87 4.36 -7.57 2.61
N LYS A 88 4.88 -7.90 3.80
CA LYS A 88 4.22 -8.78 4.76
C LYS A 88 4.23 -8.11 6.12
N ILE A 89 3.05 -7.89 6.67
CA ILE A 89 2.87 -7.44 8.05
C ILE A 89 3.25 -8.58 9.00
N ILE A 90 4.13 -8.31 9.95
CA ILE A 90 4.52 -9.26 11.00
C ILE A 90 3.58 -9.02 12.19
N SER A 91 2.56 -9.86 12.29
CA SER A 91 1.70 -9.90 13.48
C SER A 91 2.55 -10.25 14.69
N GLN A 92 2.53 -9.40 15.71
CA GLN A 92 3.00 -9.75 17.04
C GLN A 92 1.94 -10.68 17.63
N ARG A 93 2.19 -11.99 17.58
CA ARG A 93 1.40 -12.93 18.39
C ARG A 93 1.74 -12.65 19.85
N GLY A 94 0.74 -12.26 20.63
CA GLY A 94 0.79 -12.28 22.09
C GLY A 94 0.82 -13.71 22.61
#